data_AF-A0A7C1YUD3-F1
#
_entry.id   AF-A0A7C1YUD3-F1
#
_cell.length_a   1.000
_cell.length_b   1.000
_cell.length_c   1.000
_cell.angle_alpha   90.00
_cell.angle_beta   90.00
_cell.angle_gamma   90.00
#
_symmetry.space_group_name_H-M   'P 1'
#
loop_
_entity.id
_entity.type
_entity.pdbx_description
1 polymer ?
#
loop_
_entity_poly.entity_id
_entity_poly.type
_entity_poly.pdbx_seq_one_letter_code
_entity_poly.pdbx_strand_id
1 'polypeptide(L)'
;MKKGEQTMKSGTDSVVRQVKNLAILAGFIIESLSKILTDNQVRYWIEHKNDLKKKLCEIFSFTDEYDELRLDWQMFYKDNFGWDVDFSGVIILAKPNGEWRTLFIAKGLTCDNVYNSWKFKKIGLYPGIDKTISYNSRTASEHYVVWVHPENEPAKEFLGKSATKVDKDARIGITLLERMVYESKHFAETGEPLDTKRATLCSGSLRSDGKVPTVSWEPFDSTVYVYNTEDCPNPVCGIRRVVSV
;
A
#
# COMPACT_ATOMS: atom_id res chain seq x y z
N MET A 1 -6.97 10.68 -36.92
CA MET A 1 -6.76 10.34 -35.49
C MET A 1 -5.39 9.66 -35.28
N LYS A 2 -4.27 10.35 -35.53
CA LYS A 2 -2.89 9.81 -35.35
C LYS A 2 -2.17 10.30 -34.08
N LYS A 3 -2.87 11.03 -33.20
CA LYS A 3 -2.28 11.69 -32.01
C LYS A 3 -2.17 10.80 -30.76
N GLY A 4 -2.83 9.62 -30.72
CA GLY A 4 -2.80 8.71 -29.56
C GLY A 4 -1.68 7.67 -29.57
N GLU A 5 -1.13 7.34 -30.74
CA GLU A 5 -0.05 6.35 -30.90
C GLU A 5 1.35 6.94 -30.66
N GLN A 6 1.53 8.25 -30.89
CA GLN A 6 2.83 8.92 -30.71
C GLN A 6 3.18 9.16 -29.23
N THR A 7 2.18 9.37 -28.37
CA THR A 7 2.37 9.64 -26.93
C THR A 7 2.74 8.39 -26.13
N MET A 8 2.23 7.20 -26.49
CA MET A 8 2.64 5.95 -25.86
C MET A 8 4.08 5.56 -26.24
N LYS A 9 4.46 5.72 -27.52
CA LYS A 9 5.83 5.45 -27.99
C LYS A 9 6.87 6.36 -27.33
N SER A 10 6.58 7.65 -27.19
CA SER A 10 7.55 8.58 -26.57
C SER A 10 7.78 8.30 -25.08
N GLY A 11 6.75 7.81 -24.37
CA GLY A 11 6.88 7.37 -22.98
C GLY A 11 7.75 6.12 -22.83
N THR A 12 7.56 5.12 -23.69
CA THR A 12 8.37 3.89 -23.70
C THR A 12 9.83 4.19 -24.07
N ASP A 13 10.08 5.05 -25.06
CA ASP A 13 11.43 5.42 -25.48
C ASP A 13 12.19 6.20 -24.39
N SER A 14 11.47 7.04 -23.64
CA SER A 14 12.01 7.79 -22.49
C SER A 14 12.45 6.85 -21.37
N VAL A 15 11.59 5.89 -20.99
CA VAL A 15 11.90 4.90 -19.94
C VAL A 15 13.09 4.03 -20.37
N VAL A 16 13.13 3.56 -21.61
CA VAL A 16 14.25 2.76 -22.14
C VAL A 16 15.56 3.55 -22.09
N ARG A 17 15.53 4.85 -22.43
CA ARG A 17 16.71 5.72 -22.34
C ARG A 17 17.17 5.92 -20.91
N GLN A 18 16.25 6.13 -19.97
CA GLN A 18 16.56 6.29 -18.56
C GLN A 18 17.22 5.03 -17.98
N VAL A 19 16.68 3.84 -18.29
CA VAL A 19 17.25 2.55 -17.84
C VAL A 19 18.67 2.36 -18.38
N LYS A 20 18.92 2.68 -19.66
CA LYS A 20 20.27 2.62 -20.24
C LYS A 20 21.26 3.54 -19.53
N ASN A 21 20.85 4.77 -19.24
CA ASN A 21 21.70 5.73 -18.54
C ASN A 21 21.99 5.28 -17.09
N LEU A 22 21.00 4.71 -16.40
CA LEU A 22 21.18 4.16 -15.06
C LEU A 22 22.15 2.97 -15.06
N ALA A 23 22.10 2.10 -16.08
CA ALA A 23 23.03 0.98 -16.19
C ALA A 23 24.49 1.47 -16.38
N ILE A 24 24.70 2.51 -17.19
CA ILE A 24 26.02 3.13 -17.39
C ILE A 24 26.53 3.72 -16.07
N LEU A 25 25.69 4.47 -15.35
CA LEU A 25 26.03 5.05 -14.06
C LEU A 25 26.38 3.97 -13.02
N ALA A 26 25.55 2.91 -12.94
CA ALA A 26 25.80 1.79 -12.03
C ALA A 26 27.13 1.10 -12.33
N GLY A 27 27.46 0.89 -13.61
CA GLY A 27 28.76 0.35 -14.02
C GLY A 27 29.94 1.19 -13.55
N PHE A 28 29.86 2.52 -13.73
CA PHE A 28 30.89 3.44 -13.27
C PHE A 28 31.05 3.46 -11.74
N ILE A 29 29.93 3.43 -11.00
CA ILE A 29 29.95 3.34 -9.53
C ILE A 29 30.61 2.05 -9.08
N ILE A 30 30.28 0.89 -9.67
CA ILE A 30 30.89 -0.40 -9.34
C ILE A 30 32.41 -0.34 -9.57
N GLU A 31 32.85 0.15 -10.73
CA GLU A 31 34.27 0.26 -11.06
C GLU A 31 35.03 1.18 -10.08
N SER A 32 34.39 2.25 -9.64
CA SER A 32 34.98 3.20 -8.68
C SER A 32 35.05 2.60 -7.28
N LEU A 33 33.96 1.99 -6.81
CA LEU A 33 33.88 1.41 -5.48
C LEU A 33 34.78 0.19 -5.33
N SER A 34 34.96 -0.63 -6.38
CA SER A 34 35.86 -1.79 -6.34
C SER A 34 37.33 -1.41 -6.14
N LYS A 35 37.71 -0.16 -6.45
CA LYS A 35 39.07 0.36 -6.22
C LYS A 35 39.26 0.98 -4.84
N ILE A 36 38.16 1.31 -4.15
CA ILE A 36 38.17 2.09 -2.90
C ILE A 36 37.82 1.22 -1.69
N LEU A 37 36.83 0.35 -1.84
CA LEU A 37 36.28 -0.43 -0.73
C LEU A 37 36.94 -1.80 -0.62
N THR A 38 37.22 -2.20 0.61
CA THR A 38 37.58 -3.58 0.97
C THR A 38 36.34 -4.45 1.13
N ASP A 39 36.49 -5.78 1.04
CA ASP A 39 35.38 -6.74 1.23
C ASP A 39 34.64 -6.56 2.57
N ASN A 40 35.35 -6.17 3.62
CA ASN A 40 34.73 -5.91 4.93
C ASN A 40 33.84 -4.67 4.90
N GLN A 41 34.27 -3.61 4.22
CA GLN A 41 33.47 -2.40 4.07
C GLN A 41 32.27 -2.64 3.14
N VAL A 42 32.44 -3.44 2.08
CA VAL A 42 31.33 -3.85 1.21
C VAL A 42 30.27 -4.61 2.01
N ARG A 43 30.67 -5.61 2.81
CA ARG A 43 29.75 -6.35 3.68
C ARG A 43 29.05 -5.46 4.69
N TYR A 44 29.80 -4.56 5.34
CA TYR A 44 29.21 -3.57 6.26
C TYR A 44 28.09 -2.78 5.59
N TRP A 45 28.32 -2.21 4.41
CA TRP A 45 27.30 -1.40 3.72
C TRP A 45 26.10 -2.22 3.20
N ILE A 46 26.31 -3.49 2.86
CA ILE A 46 25.22 -4.41 2.49
C ILE A 46 24.30 -4.69 3.69
N GLU A 47 24.84 -4.75 4.90
CA GLU A 47 24.07 -4.92 6.13
C GLU A 47 23.42 -3.60 6.60
N HIS A 48 24.02 -2.46 6.26
CA HIS A 48 23.58 -1.11 6.68
C HIS A 48 23.01 -0.30 5.51
N LYS A 49 22.05 -0.88 4.77
CA LYS A 49 21.50 -0.29 3.52
C LYS A 49 20.89 1.09 3.71
N ASN A 50 20.23 1.34 4.84
CA ASN A 50 19.63 2.64 5.13
C ASN A 50 20.68 3.74 5.31
N ASP A 51 21.78 3.44 6.01
CA ASP A 51 22.89 4.37 6.16
C ASP A 51 23.59 4.63 4.82
N LEU A 52 23.76 3.59 4.00
CA LEU A 52 24.29 3.73 2.64
C LEU A 52 23.40 4.63 1.80
N LYS A 53 22.07 4.41 1.81
CA LYS A 53 21.11 5.24 1.09
C LYS A 53 21.24 6.71 1.49
N LYS A 54 21.28 6.99 2.80
CA LYS A 54 21.43 8.35 3.32
C LYS A 54 22.69 9.03 2.79
N LYS A 55 23.84 8.33 2.82
CA LYS A 55 25.10 8.86 2.27
C LYS A 55 25.05 9.09 0.76
N LEU A 56 24.41 8.20 0.00
CA LEU A 56 24.25 8.39 -1.44
C LEU A 56 23.37 9.61 -1.74
N CYS A 57 22.29 9.82 -0.99
CA CYS A 57 21.45 11.01 -1.09
C CYS A 57 22.24 12.30 -0.79
N GLU A 58 23.08 12.29 0.25
CA GLU A 58 23.99 13.41 0.57
C GLU A 58 24.98 13.71 -0.57
N ILE A 59 25.57 12.67 -1.18
CA ILE A 59 26.58 12.80 -2.24
C ILE A 59 25.97 13.29 -3.55
N PHE A 60 24.83 12.71 -3.95
CA PHE A 60 24.21 13.00 -5.23
C PHE A 60 23.20 14.15 -5.16
N SER A 61 22.96 14.71 -3.97
CA SER A 61 21.98 15.77 -3.73
C SER A 61 20.57 15.43 -4.23
N PHE A 62 20.23 14.13 -4.33
CA PHE A 62 18.86 13.71 -4.56
C PHE A 62 18.18 13.58 -3.19
N THR A 63 17.32 14.55 -2.90
CA THR A 63 16.35 14.43 -1.81
C THR A 63 15.28 13.43 -2.23
N ASP A 64 15.21 12.26 -1.60
CA ASP A 64 13.99 11.46 -1.65
C ASP A 64 12.95 12.23 -0.82
N GLU A 65 12.04 12.92 -1.49
CA GLU A 65 11.00 13.74 -0.86
C GLU A 65 10.10 12.93 0.09
N TYR A 66 10.20 11.60 0.05
CA TYR A 66 9.45 10.67 0.89
C TYR A 66 10.32 9.98 1.96
N ASP A 67 11.56 10.41 2.22
CA ASP A 67 12.43 9.76 3.21
C ASP A 67 11.78 9.69 4.61
N GLU A 68 11.25 10.82 5.11
CA GLU A 68 10.55 10.86 6.40
C GLU A 68 9.33 9.95 6.41
N LEU A 69 8.57 9.96 5.31
CA LEU A 69 7.39 9.11 5.15
C LEU A 69 7.76 7.63 5.16
N ARG A 70 8.82 7.22 4.46
CA ARG A 70 9.29 5.82 4.45
C ARG A 70 9.76 5.40 5.84
N LEU A 71 10.51 6.26 6.53
CA LEU A 71 10.97 5.99 7.90
C LEU A 71 9.80 5.80 8.87
N ASP A 72 8.79 6.67 8.81
CA ASP A 72 7.57 6.55 9.62
C ASP A 72 6.85 5.21 9.38
N TRP A 73 6.73 4.79 8.11
CA TRP A 73 6.17 3.48 7.78
C TRP A 73 7.02 2.31 8.28
N GLN A 74 8.35 2.38 8.15
CA GLN A 74 9.25 1.34 8.67
C GLN A 74 9.13 1.21 10.20
N MET A 75 9.05 2.33 10.92
CA MET A 75 8.80 2.34 12.36
C MET A 75 7.45 1.72 12.71
N PHE A 76 6.40 2.08 11.98
CA PHE A 76 5.07 1.48 12.17
C PHE A 76 5.12 -0.06 12.05
N TYR A 77 5.81 -0.60 11.05
CA TYR A 77 5.95 -2.06 10.87
C TYR A 77 6.76 -2.71 11.99
N LYS A 78 7.83 -2.06 12.45
CA LYS A 78 8.62 -2.53 13.59
C LYS A 78 7.80 -2.57 14.87
N ASP A 79 7.05 -1.51 15.16
CA ASP A 79 6.33 -1.38 16.43
C ASP A 79 5.07 -2.25 16.51
N ASN A 80 4.40 -2.49 15.37
CA ASN A 80 3.13 -3.22 15.33
C ASN A 80 3.29 -4.70 14.94
N PHE A 81 4.35 -5.05 14.22
CA PHE A 81 4.57 -6.41 13.71
C PHE A 81 5.92 -7.00 14.13
N GLY A 82 6.86 -6.19 14.66
CA GLY A 82 8.23 -6.63 14.90
C GLY A 82 9.03 -6.83 13.63
N TRP A 83 8.62 -6.23 12.51
CA TRP A 83 9.24 -6.44 11.19
C TRP A 83 10.18 -5.30 10.85
N ASP A 84 11.47 -5.61 10.64
CA ASP A 84 12.43 -4.69 10.05
C ASP A 84 12.29 -4.73 8.52
N VAL A 85 11.49 -3.80 7.98
CA VAL A 85 11.22 -3.65 6.54
C VAL A 85 12.03 -2.51 5.93
N ASP A 86 12.39 -2.62 4.65
CA ASP A 86 13.08 -1.60 3.89
C ASP A 86 12.19 -1.13 2.72
N PHE A 87 11.70 0.10 2.81
CA PHE A 87 10.86 0.71 1.78
C PHE A 87 11.63 1.64 0.84
N SER A 88 12.96 1.72 0.93
CA SER A 88 13.77 2.61 0.09
C SER A 88 13.59 2.37 -1.41
N GLY A 89 13.40 1.12 -1.82
CA GLY A 89 13.20 0.72 -3.21
C GLY A 89 11.77 0.83 -3.73
N VAL A 90 10.80 1.20 -2.88
CA VAL A 90 9.39 1.27 -3.30
C VAL A 90 9.15 2.50 -4.15
N ILE A 91 8.68 2.30 -5.38
CA ILE A 91 8.31 3.39 -6.29
C ILE A 91 7.01 4.02 -5.78
N ILE A 92 7.06 5.30 -5.41
CA ILE A 92 5.88 6.11 -5.10
C ILE A 92 5.51 6.84 -6.38
N LEU A 93 4.32 6.56 -6.91
CA LEU A 93 3.82 7.26 -8.09
C LEU A 93 3.50 8.71 -7.77
N ALA A 94 3.45 9.55 -8.80
CA ALA A 94 2.98 10.92 -8.68
C ALA A 94 1.64 10.97 -7.94
N LYS A 95 1.60 11.80 -6.89
CA LYS A 95 0.39 12.00 -6.09
C LYS A 95 -0.76 12.48 -6.98
N PRO A 96 -1.95 11.88 -6.91
CA PRO A 96 -3.10 12.39 -7.64
C PRO A 96 -3.51 13.78 -7.13
N ASN A 97 -4.24 14.54 -7.95
CA ASN A 97 -4.73 15.85 -7.53
C ASN A 97 -5.63 15.75 -6.28
N GLY A 98 -5.45 16.68 -5.35
CA GLY A 98 -6.18 16.74 -4.09
C GLY A 98 -5.42 16.10 -2.93
N GLU A 99 -6.14 15.83 -1.85
CA GLU A 99 -5.57 15.19 -0.67
C GLU A 99 -5.62 13.66 -0.80
N TRP A 100 -4.46 13.05 -0.60
CA TRP A 100 -4.25 11.61 -0.69
C TRP A 100 -3.23 11.22 0.37
N ARG A 101 -3.42 10.04 0.94
CA ARG A 101 -2.51 9.42 1.91
C ARG A 101 -1.82 8.23 1.27
N THR A 102 -0.54 8.03 1.56
CA THR A 102 0.16 6.80 1.17
C THR A 102 -0.16 5.65 2.12
N LEU A 103 -0.19 4.45 1.57
CA LEU A 103 -0.28 3.22 2.34
C LEU A 103 0.79 2.26 1.84
N PHE A 104 1.79 1.98 2.68
CA PHE A 104 2.85 1.02 2.35
C PHE A 104 2.45 -0.37 2.81
N ILE A 105 2.53 -1.33 1.88
CA ILE A 105 2.26 -2.74 2.13
C ILE A 105 3.57 -3.51 2.06
N ALA A 106 3.94 -4.15 3.17
CA ALA A 106 5.15 -4.95 3.25
C ALA A 106 5.01 -6.27 2.49
N LYS A 107 6.07 -6.66 1.78
CA LYS A 107 6.18 -7.99 1.15
C LYS A 107 5.88 -9.09 2.16
N GLY A 108 5.06 -10.05 1.75
CA GLY A 108 4.67 -11.21 2.57
C GLY A 108 3.62 -10.92 3.64
N LEU A 109 3.16 -9.67 3.79
CA LEU A 109 2.10 -9.34 4.74
C LEU A 109 0.78 -10.01 4.34
N THR A 110 0.13 -10.64 5.31
CA THR A 110 -1.17 -11.32 5.15
C THR A 110 -2.26 -10.65 5.99
N CYS A 111 -3.53 -10.90 5.66
CA CYS A 111 -4.64 -10.38 6.46
C CYS A 111 -4.59 -10.96 7.88
N ASP A 112 -4.23 -12.23 8.02
CA ASP A 112 -4.07 -12.90 9.31
C ASP A 112 -2.94 -12.25 10.15
N ASN A 113 -1.84 -11.78 9.55
CA ASN A 113 -0.81 -11.02 10.29
C ASN A 113 -1.38 -9.73 10.89
N VAL A 114 -2.14 -8.96 10.11
CA VAL A 114 -2.74 -7.69 10.55
C VAL A 114 -3.85 -7.92 11.56
N TYR A 115 -4.71 -8.91 11.32
CA TYR A 115 -5.77 -9.28 12.25
C TYR A 115 -5.19 -9.63 13.61
N ASN A 116 -4.10 -10.41 13.64
CA ASN A 116 -3.48 -10.85 14.89
C ASN A 116 -2.74 -9.71 15.62
N SER A 117 -2.22 -8.70 14.92
CA SER A 117 -1.54 -7.56 15.56
C SER A 117 -2.49 -6.52 16.16
N TRP A 118 -3.75 -6.48 15.74
CA TRP A 118 -4.74 -5.55 16.29
C TRP A 118 -4.96 -5.71 17.79
N LYS A 119 -4.84 -4.59 18.52
CA LYS A 119 -4.99 -4.51 19.98
C LYS A 119 -6.41 -4.19 20.44
N PHE A 120 -7.27 -3.70 19.54
CA PHE A 120 -8.69 -3.46 19.80
C PHE A 120 -9.53 -4.73 19.65
N LYS A 121 -10.77 -4.69 20.15
CA LYS A 121 -11.71 -5.79 19.94
C LYS A 121 -11.98 -5.94 18.45
N LYS A 122 -12.08 -7.19 18.00
CA LYS A 122 -12.24 -7.53 16.60
C LYS A 122 -13.16 -8.73 16.46
N ILE A 123 -14.11 -8.63 15.54
CA ILE A 123 -14.98 -9.72 15.12
C ILE A 123 -14.80 -9.86 13.63
N GLY A 124 -14.06 -10.88 13.24
CA GLY A 124 -13.80 -11.19 11.84
C GLY A 124 -14.48 -12.47 11.40
N LEU A 125 -14.44 -12.71 10.09
CA LEU A 125 -14.28 -14.05 9.54
C LEU A 125 -13.14 -14.70 10.34
N TYR A 126 -13.45 -15.75 11.10
CA TYR A 126 -12.57 -16.50 11.99
C TYR A 126 -11.13 -16.71 11.47
N PRO A 127 -10.14 -17.04 12.32
CA PRO A 127 -8.74 -17.30 11.90
C PRO A 127 -8.66 -18.06 10.57
N GLY A 128 -7.99 -17.46 9.57
CA GLY A 128 -8.01 -17.90 8.18
C GLY A 128 -8.72 -16.94 7.22
N ILE A 129 -8.57 -15.62 7.43
CA ILE A 129 -9.10 -14.59 6.51
C ILE A 129 -8.48 -14.79 5.12
N ASP A 130 -7.18 -15.07 5.06
CA ASP A 130 -6.48 -15.29 3.79
C ASP A 130 -6.97 -16.54 3.04
N LYS A 131 -7.50 -17.55 3.73
CA LYS A 131 -8.13 -18.72 3.08
C LYS A 131 -9.49 -18.41 2.49
N THR A 132 -10.11 -17.32 2.96
CA THR A 132 -11.45 -16.92 2.58
C THR A 132 -11.45 -16.06 1.33
N ILE A 133 -10.43 -15.21 1.17
CA ILE A 133 -10.26 -14.35 0.00
C ILE A 133 -9.61 -15.15 -1.13
N SER A 134 -10.32 -15.28 -2.26
CA SER A 134 -9.81 -16.01 -3.42
C SER A 134 -9.10 -15.12 -4.43
N TYR A 135 -9.34 -13.82 -4.38
CA TYR A 135 -8.76 -12.86 -5.31
C TYR A 135 -8.49 -11.52 -4.62
N ASN A 136 -7.33 -10.93 -4.94
CA ASN A 136 -6.98 -9.56 -4.62
C ASN A 136 -6.43 -8.91 -5.89
N SER A 137 -6.86 -7.68 -6.20
CA SER A 137 -6.30 -6.93 -7.34
C SER A 137 -4.86 -6.49 -7.10
N ARG A 138 -4.42 -6.46 -5.84
CA ARG A 138 -3.04 -6.21 -5.42
C ARG A 138 -2.63 -7.20 -4.34
N THR A 139 -1.47 -7.82 -4.52
CA THR A 139 -0.93 -8.81 -3.59
C THR A 139 0.42 -8.35 -3.05
N ALA A 140 0.70 -8.64 -1.79
CA ALA A 140 1.98 -8.35 -1.14
C ALA A 140 3.12 -9.29 -1.57
N SER A 141 3.20 -9.65 -2.86
CA SER A 141 4.32 -10.44 -3.40
C SER A 141 5.63 -9.65 -3.40
N GLU A 142 5.53 -8.32 -3.47
CA GLU A 142 6.62 -7.37 -3.28
C GLU A 142 6.13 -6.22 -2.38
N HIS A 143 7.07 -5.38 -1.91
CA HIS A 143 6.70 -4.13 -1.25
C HIS A 143 6.04 -3.21 -2.25
N TYR A 144 4.92 -2.60 -1.87
CA TYR A 144 4.27 -1.61 -2.72
C TYR A 144 3.64 -0.50 -1.89
N VAL A 145 3.30 0.59 -2.57
CA VAL A 145 2.62 1.73 -2.00
C VAL A 145 1.42 2.08 -2.86
N VAL A 146 0.34 2.48 -2.22
CA VAL A 146 -0.84 3.01 -2.90
C VAL A 146 -1.25 4.35 -2.34
N TRP A 147 -1.92 5.16 -3.16
CA TRP A 147 -2.57 6.38 -2.71
C TRP A 147 -4.01 6.05 -2.33
N VAL A 148 -4.40 6.33 -1.09
CA VAL A 148 -5.74 6.12 -0.56
C VAL A 148 -6.38 7.46 -0.25
N HIS A 149 -7.67 7.60 -0.54
CA HIS A 149 -8.42 8.79 -0.17
C HIS A 149 -8.44 8.95 1.38
N PRO A 150 -8.12 10.14 1.92
CA PRO A 150 -7.78 10.32 3.33
C PRO A 150 -8.98 10.45 4.26
N GLU A 151 -10.20 10.54 3.73
CA GLU A 151 -11.42 10.69 4.54
C GLU A 151 -11.60 9.55 5.54
N ASN A 152 -12.16 9.84 6.72
CA ASN A 152 -12.44 8.79 7.71
C ASN A 152 -13.44 7.74 7.20
N GLU A 153 -14.38 8.15 6.36
CA GLU A 153 -15.48 7.34 5.85
C GLU A 153 -15.24 6.94 4.37
N PRO A 154 -15.92 5.89 3.86
CA PRO A 154 -15.95 5.60 2.43
C PRO A 154 -16.55 6.77 1.62
N ALA A 155 -16.13 6.87 0.36
CA ALA A 155 -16.47 8.00 -0.50
C ALA A 155 -17.98 8.06 -0.77
N LYS A 156 -18.57 9.25 -0.58
CA LYS A 156 -20.04 9.46 -0.58
C LYS A 156 -20.70 9.03 -1.89
N GLU A 157 -20.02 9.22 -3.01
CA GLU A 157 -20.50 8.86 -4.34
C GLU A 157 -20.64 7.35 -4.57
N PHE A 158 -20.06 6.51 -3.71
CA PHE A 158 -20.17 5.05 -3.81
C PHE A 158 -21.15 4.45 -2.80
N LEU A 159 -21.77 5.27 -1.96
CA LEU A 159 -22.73 4.79 -0.97
C LEU A 159 -23.95 4.16 -1.63
N GLY A 160 -24.36 2.99 -1.12
CA GLY A 160 -25.50 2.26 -1.66
C GLY A 160 -25.28 1.70 -3.06
N LYS A 161 -24.06 1.71 -3.60
CA LYS A 161 -23.77 1.11 -4.90
C LYS A 161 -23.18 -0.28 -4.71
N SER A 162 -23.55 -1.19 -5.60
CA SER A 162 -22.93 -2.51 -5.68
C SER A 162 -21.47 -2.36 -6.14
N ALA A 163 -20.57 -2.92 -5.35
CA ALA A 163 -19.14 -2.90 -5.58
C ALA A 163 -18.78 -3.67 -6.86
N THR A 164 -19.40 -4.83 -7.12
CA THR A 164 -19.11 -5.61 -8.33
C THR A 164 -19.58 -4.93 -9.62
N LYS A 165 -20.53 -3.99 -9.53
CA LYS A 165 -20.99 -3.18 -10.67
C LYS A 165 -20.13 -1.94 -10.89
N VAL A 166 -19.81 -1.21 -9.82
CA VAL A 166 -19.06 0.05 -9.91
C VAL A 166 -17.57 -0.16 -10.11
N ASP A 167 -17.02 -1.23 -9.53
CA ASP A 167 -15.60 -1.57 -9.58
C ASP A 167 -15.40 -2.99 -10.09
N LYS A 168 -16.00 -3.28 -11.24
CA LYS A 168 -16.02 -4.62 -11.86
C LYS A 168 -14.62 -5.21 -12.07
N ASP A 169 -13.63 -4.35 -12.33
CA ASP A 169 -12.25 -4.75 -12.58
C ASP A 169 -11.35 -4.61 -11.33
N ALA A 170 -11.93 -4.29 -10.16
CA ALA A 170 -11.23 -4.15 -8.88
C ALA A 170 -10.07 -3.12 -8.91
N ARG A 171 -10.24 -2.04 -9.67
CA ARG A 171 -9.23 -0.98 -9.90
C ARG A 171 -9.46 0.29 -9.10
N ILE A 172 -10.67 0.49 -8.57
CA ILE A 172 -11.06 1.72 -7.86
C ILE A 172 -10.90 1.55 -6.37
N GLY A 173 -11.29 0.39 -5.83
CA GLY A 173 -11.38 0.17 -4.40
C GLY A 173 -10.15 -0.40 -3.76
N ILE A 174 -10.08 -0.17 -2.45
CA ILE A 174 -9.10 -0.76 -1.55
C ILE A 174 -9.29 -2.29 -1.46
N THR A 175 -8.18 -3.03 -1.36
CA THR A 175 -8.19 -4.45 -0.97
C THR A 175 -8.46 -4.57 0.53
N LEU A 176 -8.85 -5.76 0.98
CA LEU A 176 -9.04 -6.05 2.40
C LEU A 176 -7.75 -5.83 3.20
N LEU A 177 -6.61 -6.36 2.70
CA LEU A 177 -5.32 -6.19 3.36
C LEU A 177 -4.97 -4.71 3.53
N GLU A 178 -5.11 -3.92 2.46
CA GLU A 178 -4.86 -2.48 2.50
C GLU A 178 -5.78 -1.78 3.51
N ARG A 179 -7.08 -2.10 3.52
CA ARG A 179 -8.02 -1.51 4.48
C ARG A 179 -7.66 -1.85 5.91
N MET A 180 -7.19 -3.07 6.17
CA MET A 180 -6.77 -3.50 7.50
C MET A 180 -5.48 -2.81 7.97
N VAL A 181 -4.49 -2.65 7.08
CA VAL A 181 -3.27 -1.88 7.41
C VAL A 181 -3.61 -0.41 7.64
N TYR A 182 -4.53 0.16 6.86
CA TYR A 182 -4.98 1.54 7.06
C TYR A 182 -5.66 1.71 8.42
N GLU A 183 -6.50 0.75 8.86
CA GLU A 183 -7.05 0.77 10.23
C GLU A 183 -5.94 0.88 11.28
N SER A 184 -4.96 -0.03 11.21
CA SER A 184 -3.86 -0.07 12.18
C SER A 184 -3.06 1.22 12.19
N LYS A 185 -2.71 1.74 11.01
CA LYS A 185 -1.90 2.96 10.89
C LYS A 185 -2.68 4.18 11.38
N HIS A 186 -3.93 4.32 10.94
CA HIS A 186 -4.78 5.44 11.38
C HIS A 186 -4.95 5.44 12.89
N PHE A 187 -5.32 4.28 13.46
CA PHE A 187 -5.49 4.15 14.91
C PHE A 187 -4.19 4.42 15.68
N ALA A 188 -3.03 3.99 15.17
CA ALA A 188 -1.75 4.29 15.80
C ALA A 188 -1.39 5.78 15.79
N GLU A 189 -1.86 6.54 14.79
CA GLU A 189 -1.60 7.98 14.66
C GLU A 189 -2.60 8.84 15.43
N THR A 190 -3.87 8.44 15.48
CA THR A 190 -4.97 9.28 15.97
C THR A 190 -5.58 8.77 17.28
N GLY A 191 -5.44 7.48 17.58
CA GLY A 191 -6.20 6.81 18.62
C GLY A 191 -7.67 6.55 18.26
N GLU A 192 -8.09 6.92 17.04
CA GLU A 192 -9.47 6.84 16.57
C GLU A 192 -9.61 5.78 15.46
N PRO A 193 -10.76 5.09 15.36
CA PRO A 193 -11.01 4.10 14.32
C PRO A 193 -11.54 4.73 13.03
N LEU A 194 -11.30 4.05 11.91
CA LEU A 194 -11.92 4.43 10.63
C LEU A 194 -13.37 3.94 10.55
N ASP A 195 -14.16 4.53 9.64
CA ASP A 195 -15.51 4.08 9.30
C ASP A 195 -16.45 3.97 10.53
N THR A 196 -16.56 5.06 11.31
CA THR A 196 -17.37 5.09 12.54
C THR A 196 -18.87 5.25 12.29
N LYS A 197 -19.24 5.66 11.07
CA LYS A 197 -20.63 5.89 10.67
C LYS A 197 -21.09 4.96 9.55
N ARG A 198 -20.15 4.35 8.83
CA ARG A 198 -20.39 3.61 7.58
C ARG A 198 -19.48 2.40 7.51
N ALA A 199 -19.55 1.67 6.40
CA ALA A 199 -18.71 0.50 6.17
C ALA A 199 -17.99 0.61 4.83
N THR A 200 -16.71 0.24 4.80
CA THR A 200 -15.93 0.15 3.57
C THR A 200 -16.12 -1.21 2.92
N LEU A 201 -16.66 -1.22 1.69
CA LEU A 201 -16.61 -2.36 0.77
C LEU A 201 -15.21 -2.40 0.16
N CYS A 202 -14.46 -3.46 0.45
CA CYS A 202 -13.11 -3.66 -0.04
C CYS A 202 -13.16 -4.31 -1.43
N SER A 203 -13.65 -3.58 -2.44
CA SER A 203 -13.86 -4.09 -3.80
C SER A 203 -12.59 -4.51 -4.54
N GLY A 204 -11.40 -4.21 -3.98
CA GLY A 204 -10.13 -4.78 -4.41
C GLY A 204 -9.97 -6.26 -4.07
N SER A 205 -10.84 -6.83 -3.24
CA SER A 205 -10.78 -8.23 -2.78
C SER A 205 -12.11 -8.94 -3.04
N LEU A 206 -12.03 -10.23 -3.38
CA LEU A 206 -13.20 -11.08 -3.63
C LEU A 206 -13.02 -12.46 -3.02
N ARG A 207 -14.15 -13.03 -2.58
CA ARG A 207 -14.27 -14.43 -2.22
C ARG A 207 -14.60 -15.30 -3.43
N SER A 208 -14.44 -16.62 -3.27
CA SER A 208 -14.75 -17.59 -4.32
C SER A 208 -16.25 -17.64 -4.66
N ASP A 209 -17.12 -17.22 -3.75
CA ASP A 209 -18.56 -17.07 -3.94
C ASP A 209 -18.97 -15.68 -4.50
N GLY A 210 -18.00 -14.85 -4.89
CA GLY A 210 -18.22 -13.52 -5.48
C GLY A 210 -18.59 -12.43 -4.48
N LYS A 211 -18.60 -12.73 -3.17
CA LYS A 211 -18.88 -11.72 -2.13
C LYS A 211 -17.68 -10.81 -1.90
N VAL A 212 -17.97 -9.55 -1.58
CA VAL A 212 -16.98 -8.51 -1.28
C VAL A 212 -16.81 -8.42 0.24
N PRO A 213 -15.57 -8.45 0.75
CA PRO A 213 -15.33 -8.25 2.17
C PRO A 213 -15.60 -6.80 2.55
N THR A 214 -16.16 -6.63 3.74
CA THR A 214 -16.61 -5.37 4.30
C THR A 214 -15.94 -5.16 5.65
N VAL A 215 -15.48 -3.93 5.90
CA VAL A 215 -14.92 -3.52 7.19
C VAL A 215 -15.71 -2.35 7.74
N SER A 216 -16.08 -2.41 9.02
CA SER A 216 -16.70 -1.29 9.73
C SER A 216 -16.28 -1.25 11.19
N TRP A 217 -16.46 -0.10 11.83
CA TRP A 217 -16.33 0.05 13.28
C TRP A 217 -17.70 0.09 13.94
N GLU A 218 -17.86 -0.65 15.04
CA GLU A 218 -19.05 -0.58 15.90
C GLU A 218 -18.76 0.25 17.15
N PRO A 219 -19.30 1.47 17.26
CA PRO A 219 -19.07 2.33 18.41
C PRO A 219 -19.61 1.75 19.73
N PHE A 220 -20.67 0.94 19.71
CA PHE A 220 -21.29 0.46 20.96
C PHE A 220 -20.39 -0.46 21.77
N ASP A 221 -19.64 -1.35 21.11
CA ASP A 221 -18.77 -2.31 21.79
C ASP A 221 -17.26 -2.05 21.56
N SER A 222 -16.94 -1.03 20.76
CA SER A 222 -15.58 -0.65 20.33
C SER A 222 -14.86 -1.76 19.58
N THR A 223 -15.52 -2.29 18.54
CA THR A 223 -15.06 -3.46 17.79
C THR A 223 -14.93 -3.16 16.31
N VAL A 224 -13.82 -3.59 15.70
CA VAL A 224 -13.71 -3.68 14.24
C VAL A 224 -14.38 -4.96 13.77
N TYR A 225 -15.33 -4.81 12.86
CA TYR A 225 -16.00 -5.92 12.19
C TYR A 225 -15.40 -6.13 10.80
N VAL A 226 -14.97 -7.37 10.51
CA VAL A 226 -14.56 -7.82 9.17
C VAL A 226 -15.52 -8.94 8.75
N TYR A 227 -16.45 -8.62 7.85
CA TYR A 227 -17.54 -9.52 7.46
C TYR A 227 -17.75 -9.48 5.95
N ASN A 228 -18.71 -10.25 5.45
CA ASN A 228 -19.07 -10.21 4.05
C ASN A 228 -20.46 -9.61 3.92
N THR A 229 -20.59 -8.66 3.02
CA THR A 229 -21.89 -8.16 2.58
C THR A 229 -22.25 -8.89 1.29
N GLU A 230 -23.49 -9.35 1.17
CA GLU A 230 -24.02 -9.63 -0.17
C GLU A 230 -23.90 -8.34 -0.97
N ASP A 231 -23.40 -8.39 -2.20
CA ASP A 231 -23.17 -7.19 -3.01
C ASP A 231 -24.50 -6.53 -3.45
N CYS A 232 -25.21 -6.02 -2.46
CA CYS A 232 -26.53 -5.45 -2.51
C CYS A 232 -26.43 -3.98 -2.07
N PRO A 233 -27.19 -3.07 -2.70
CA PRO A 233 -27.26 -1.66 -2.33
C PRO A 233 -27.54 -1.47 -0.83
N ASN A 234 -26.51 -1.22 -0.03
CA ASN A 234 -26.65 -0.82 1.36
C ASN A 234 -26.24 0.66 1.49
N PRO A 235 -27.14 1.58 1.87
CA PRO A 235 -26.87 3.01 1.87
C PRO A 235 -25.73 3.42 2.83
N VAL A 236 -25.37 2.57 3.79
CA VAL A 236 -24.25 2.82 4.71
C VAL A 236 -22.94 2.17 4.27
N CYS A 237 -22.94 1.40 3.19
CA CYS A 237 -21.73 0.78 2.63
C CYS A 237 -21.25 1.57 1.40
N GLY A 238 -19.94 1.80 1.28
CA GLY A 238 -19.34 2.44 0.12
C GLY A 238 -17.90 2.01 -0.12
N ILE A 239 -17.33 2.45 -1.24
CA ILE A 239 -15.95 2.12 -1.62
C ILE A 239 -15.00 3.23 -1.15
N ARG A 240 -13.82 2.83 -0.68
CA ARG A 240 -12.70 3.72 -0.45
C ARG A 240 -11.77 3.71 -1.65
N ARG A 241 -11.53 4.88 -2.24
CA ARG A 241 -10.70 4.99 -3.46
C ARG A 241 -9.24 4.71 -3.18
N VAL A 242 -8.65 3.96 -4.10
CA VAL A 242 -7.23 3.70 -4.19
C VAL A 242 -6.75 4.02 -5.59
N VAL A 243 -5.57 4.62 -5.68
CA VAL A 243 -4.82 4.77 -6.93
C VAL A 243 -3.51 4.02 -6.78
N SER A 244 -3.31 3.05 -7.66
CA SER A 244 -2.10 2.26 -7.83
C SER A 244 -1.79 2.14 -9.32
N VAL A 245 -0.63 1.59 -9.68
CA VAL A 245 -0.36 1.14 -11.06
C VAL A 245 -1.38 0.07 -11.46
#